data_AF-K1S848-F1
#
_entry.id   AF-K1S848-F1
#
_cell.length_a   1.000
_cell.length_b   1.000
_cell.length_c   1.000
_cell.angle_alpha   90.00
_cell.angle_beta   90.00
_cell.angle_gamma   90.00
#
_symmetry.space_group_name_H-M   'P 1'
#
loop_
_entity.id
_entity.type
_entity.pdbx_description
1 polymer ?
#
loop_
_entity_poly.entity_id
_entity_poly.type
_entity_poly.pdbx_seq_one_letter_code
_entity_poly.pdbx_strand_id
1 'polypeptide(L)'
;CDMNNFYASVECMLNPALKEYPVAVCGSVEERHGIVLAKNYKAKAFDVKTGDTVWQAQQKCRDLVIVPPHYEEYIKYSKLARSVYERYTDQVEPYGMDECWLDITGTGSLFGSPVEVANKIRETIKFELGLTISVGVSFNKIFAKLGSDMKKPDAVTVIPKDTFREKIWKLPSADLLGVGRATQRTLDSYGIRTIGALAQTDPEFLRSVLEKNGVALWNYANGNDLSLVAKKTSYRLSRA
;
A
#
# COMPACT_ATOMS: atom_id res chain seq x y z
N CYS A 1 5.25 3.62 3.48
CA CYS A 1 5.55 4.10 2.11
C CYS A 1 5.06 3.08 1.11
N ASP A 2 4.44 3.52 0.03
CA ASP A 2 3.79 2.68 -0.99
C ASP A 2 4.11 3.23 -2.39
N MET A 3 4.75 2.42 -3.25
CA MET A 3 5.11 2.87 -4.60
C MET A 3 3.91 2.81 -5.56
N ASN A 4 3.60 3.94 -6.19
CA ASN A 4 2.38 4.07 -6.99
C ASN A 4 2.47 3.29 -8.32
N ASN A 5 1.47 2.43 -8.57
CA ASN A 5 1.36 1.61 -9.77
C ASN A 5 2.66 0.85 -10.09
N PHE A 6 3.29 0.28 -9.06
CA PHE A 6 4.72 -0.06 -9.06
C PHE A 6 5.22 -0.74 -10.35
N TYR A 7 4.70 -1.91 -10.73
CA TYR A 7 5.22 -2.64 -11.89
C TYR A 7 5.05 -1.83 -13.18
N ALA A 8 3.89 -1.20 -13.40
CA ALA A 8 3.66 -0.39 -14.59
C ALA A 8 4.56 0.86 -14.63
N SER A 9 4.85 1.45 -13.47
CA SER A 9 5.78 2.56 -13.34
C SER A 9 7.22 2.12 -13.66
N VAL A 10 7.65 0.94 -13.19
CA VAL A 10 8.96 0.37 -13.55
C VAL A 10 9.06 0.09 -15.05
N GLU A 11 8.05 -0.53 -15.66
CA GLU A 11 8.04 -0.74 -17.12
C GLU A 11 8.16 0.58 -17.89
N CYS A 12 7.45 1.63 -17.45
CA CYS A 12 7.57 2.97 -18.04
C CYS A 12 8.94 3.62 -17.81
N MET A 13 9.71 3.19 -16.80
CA MET A 13 11.09 3.62 -16.59
C MET A 13 12.06 2.86 -17.48
N LEU A 14 11.83 1.56 -17.70
CA LEU A 14 12.63 0.73 -18.61
C LEU A 14 12.42 1.13 -20.08
N ASN A 15 11.19 1.46 -20.46
CA ASN A 15 10.85 1.96 -21.79
C ASN A 15 10.03 3.26 -21.68
N PRO A 16 10.70 4.43 -21.75
CA PRO A 16 10.04 5.73 -21.63
C PRO A 16 8.90 5.99 -22.63
N ALA A 17 8.91 5.35 -23.81
CA ALA A 17 7.85 5.51 -24.79
C ALA A 17 6.48 5.00 -24.28
N LEU A 18 6.48 4.07 -23.31
CA LEU A 18 5.26 3.54 -22.69
C LEU A 18 4.48 4.59 -21.89
N LYS A 19 5.13 5.68 -21.45
CA LYS A 19 4.48 6.77 -20.71
C LYS A 19 3.37 7.44 -21.53
N GLU A 20 3.44 7.36 -22.86
CA GLU A 20 2.45 7.95 -23.76
C GLU A 20 1.14 7.15 -23.84
N TYR A 21 1.14 5.88 -23.44
CA TYR A 21 0.01 4.97 -23.65
C TYR A 21 -0.68 4.51 -22.35
N PRO A 22 -1.94 4.06 -22.40
CA PRO A 22 -2.50 3.23 -21.33
C PRO A 22 -1.78 1.87 -21.31
N VAL A 23 -1.18 1.52 -20.17
CA VAL A 23 -0.33 0.33 -20.04
C VAL A 23 -0.84 -0.57 -18.92
N ALA A 24 -0.87 -1.87 -19.17
CA ALA A 24 -1.11 -2.92 -18.19
C ALA A 24 0.02 -3.97 -18.21
N VAL A 25 0.61 -4.22 -17.05
CA VAL A 25 1.48 -5.37 -16.82
C VAL A 25 0.59 -6.57 -16.58
N CYS A 26 0.67 -7.59 -17.43
CA CYS A 26 -0.14 -8.79 -17.32
C CYS A 26 0.74 -10.02 -17.09
N GLY A 27 0.23 -11.03 -16.39
CA GLY A 27 0.88 -12.35 -16.32
C GLY A 27 1.00 -13.01 -17.70
N SER A 28 1.69 -14.16 -17.81
CA SER A 28 1.91 -14.80 -19.10
C SER A 28 0.59 -15.00 -19.85
N VAL A 29 0.56 -14.55 -21.11
CA VAL A 29 -0.58 -14.67 -22.02
C VAL A 29 -0.73 -16.12 -22.52
N GLU A 30 0.35 -16.93 -22.44
CA GLU A 30 0.37 -18.34 -22.82
C GLU A 30 -0.43 -19.21 -21.83
N GLU A 31 -0.51 -18.77 -20.58
CA GLU A 31 -1.51 -19.25 -19.65
C GLU A 31 -2.85 -18.61 -20.03
N ARG A 32 -3.83 -19.42 -20.45
CA ARG A 32 -5.17 -19.03 -20.97
C ARG A 32 -5.96 -18.02 -20.10
N HIS A 33 -5.43 -17.60 -18.95
CA HIS A 33 -6.03 -16.70 -17.97
C HIS A 33 -5.05 -15.63 -17.43
N GLY A 34 -4.17 -15.09 -18.26
CA GLY A 34 -3.36 -13.91 -17.88
C GLY A 34 -4.24 -12.78 -17.30
N ILE A 35 -3.88 -12.32 -16.10
CA ILE A 35 -4.57 -11.21 -15.41
C ILE A 35 -3.70 -9.96 -15.37
N VAL A 36 -4.34 -8.80 -15.24
CA VAL A 36 -3.67 -7.53 -14.98
C VAL A 36 -3.07 -7.55 -13.57
N LEU A 37 -1.74 -7.51 -13.49
CA LEU A 37 -0.98 -7.42 -12.24
C LEU A 37 -0.88 -5.97 -11.78
N ALA A 38 -0.58 -5.06 -12.71
CA ALA A 38 -0.51 -3.63 -12.47
C ALA A 38 -0.89 -2.85 -13.74
N LYS A 39 -1.17 -1.56 -13.57
CA LYS A 39 -1.59 -0.68 -14.66
C LYS A 39 -1.18 0.75 -14.33
N ASN A 40 -0.87 1.54 -15.35
CA ASN A 40 -0.58 2.95 -15.15
C ASN A 40 -1.88 3.77 -14.97
N TYR A 41 -1.74 5.05 -14.61
CA TYR A 41 -2.90 5.92 -14.38
C TYR A 41 -3.76 6.14 -15.64
N LYS A 42 -3.13 6.13 -16.84
CA LYS A 42 -3.85 6.22 -18.11
C LYS A 42 -4.79 5.03 -18.30
N ALA A 43 -4.33 3.79 -18.08
CA ALA A 43 -5.19 2.60 -18.13
C ALA A 43 -6.25 2.60 -17.01
N LYS A 44 -5.90 3.05 -15.80
CA LYS A 44 -6.86 3.19 -14.69
C LYS A 44 -8.02 4.13 -15.03
N ALA A 45 -7.79 5.18 -15.81
CA ALA A 45 -8.84 6.11 -16.25
C ALA A 45 -9.93 5.44 -17.11
N PHE A 46 -9.62 4.29 -17.72
CA PHE A 46 -10.57 3.46 -18.47
C PHE A 46 -11.18 2.32 -17.62
N ASP A 47 -11.15 2.39 -16.29
CA ASP A 47 -11.66 1.35 -15.38
C ASP A 47 -10.98 -0.03 -15.49
N VAL A 48 -9.81 -0.12 -16.13
CA VAL A 48 -8.96 -1.31 -16.04
C VAL A 48 -8.62 -1.51 -14.56
N LYS A 49 -8.74 -2.74 -14.05
CA LYS A 49 -8.55 -3.13 -12.64
C LYS A 49 -7.48 -4.20 -12.51
N THR A 50 -6.80 -4.20 -11.37
CA THR A 50 -5.91 -5.33 -11.03
C THR A 50 -6.77 -6.56 -10.80
N GLY A 51 -6.39 -7.69 -11.37
CA GLY A 51 -7.18 -8.92 -11.37
C GLY A 51 -8.21 -9.02 -12.49
N ASP A 52 -8.40 -8.00 -13.34
CA ASP A 52 -9.11 -8.17 -14.60
C ASP A 52 -8.37 -9.20 -15.46
N THR A 53 -9.09 -10.02 -16.21
CA THR A 53 -8.46 -10.80 -17.29
C THR A 53 -8.00 -9.87 -18.41
N VAL A 54 -6.98 -10.28 -19.17
CA VAL A 54 -6.49 -9.51 -20.33
C VAL A 54 -7.63 -9.09 -21.26
N TRP A 55 -8.53 -10.02 -21.57
CA TRP A 55 -9.68 -9.73 -22.44
C TRP A 55 -10.62 -8.66 -21.85
N GLN A 56 -10.95 -8.74 -20.55
CA GLN A 56 -11.75 -7.71 -19.88
C GLN A 56 -11.07 -6.34 -19.92
N ALA A 57 -9.76 -6.30 -19.70
CA ALA A 57 -8.99 -5.07 -19.72
C ALA A 57 -8.97 -4.42 -21.13
N GLN A 58 -8.80 -5.23 -22.19
CA GLN A 58 -8.84 -4.77 -23.58
C GLN A 58 -10.23 -4.31 -24.03
N GLN A 59 -11.30 -4.91 -23.50
CA GLN A 59 -12.65 -4.42 -23.74
C GLN A 59 -12.88 -3.03 -23.15
N LYS A 60 -12.30 -2.76 -21.98
CA LYS A 60 -12.40 -1.47 -21.30
C LYS A 60 -11.54 -0.38 -21.96
N CYS A 61 -10.38 -0.76 -22.48
CA CYS A 61 -9.43 0.15 -23.12
C CYS A 61 -8.89 -0.49 -24.41
N ARG A 62 -9.44 -0.06 -25.56
CA ARG A 62 -9.09 -0.63 -26.87
C ARG A 62 -7.63 -0.42 -27.24
N ASP A 63 -7.03 0.68 -26.82
CA ASP A 63 -5.63 1.04 -27.09
C ASP A 63 -4.67 0.58 -25.97
N LEU A 64 -5.10 -0.36 -25.13
CA LEU A 64 -4.32 -0.85 -24.00
C LEU A 64 -3.06 -1.58 -24.48
N VAL A 65 -1.91 -1.07 -24.07
CA VAL A 65 -0.61 -1.71 -24.28
C VAL A 65 -0.37 -2.72 -23.17
N ILE A 66 -0.22 -3.98 -23.55
CA ILE A 66 0.08 -5.08 -22.62
C ILE A 66 1.58 -5.32 -22.62
N VAL A 67 2.17 -5.39 -21.44
CA VAL A 67 3.58 -5.69 -21.24
C VAL A 67 3.75 -6.91 -20.31
N PRO A 68 4.71 -7.81 -20.60
CA PRO A 68 5.03 -8.92 -19.70
C PRO A 68 5.75 -8.41 -18.43
N PRO A 69 5.74 -9.17 -17.33
CA PRO A 69 6.33 -8.73 -16.08
C PRO A 69 7.84 -8.99 -16.02
N HIS A 70 8.64 -7.96 -15.72
CA HIS A 70 10.08 -8.07 -15.47
C HIS A 70 10.40 -8.10 -13.96
N TYR A 71 10.14 -9.24 -13.31
CA TYR A 71 10.26 -9.37 -11.85
C TYR A 71 11.65 -9.04 -11.28
N GLU A 72 12.72 -9.33 -12.01
CA GLU A 72 14.09 -8.99 -11.58
C GLU A 72 14.27 -7.47 -11.43
N GLU A 73 13.73 -6.68 -12.37
CA GLU A 73 13.74 -5.23 -12.29
C GLU A 73 12.85 -4.75 -11.15
N TYR A 74 11.68 -5.36 -10.91
CA TYR A 74 10.82 -5.00 -9.77
C TYR A 74 11.53 -5.22 -8.42
N ILE A 75 12.25 -6.33 -8.27
CA ILE A 75 13.06 -6.61 -7.08
C ILE A 75 14.18 -5.58 -6.93
N LYS A 76 14.84 -5.21 -8.02
CA LYS A 76 15.90 -4.19 -8.03
C LYS A 76 15.38 -2.82 -7.60
N TYR A 77 14.30 -2.32 -8.20
CA TYR A 77 13.69 -1.04 -7.80
C TYR A 77 13.16 -1.07 -6.36
N SER A 78 12.61 -2.20 -5.90
CA SER A 78 12.23 -2.41 -4.50
C SER A 78 13.41 -2.25 -3.55
N LYS A 79 14.56 -2.87 -3.86
CA LYS A 79 15.80 -2.73 -3.08
C LYS A 79 16.32 -1.29 -3.09
N LEU A 80 16.33 -0.63 -4.25
CA LEU A 80 16.76 0.76 -4.36
C LEU A 80 15.88 1.70 -3.53
N ALA A 81 14.56 1.53 -3.56
CA ALA A 81 13.64 2.30 -2.73
C ALA A 81 13.89 2.07 -1.24
N ARG A 82 14.12 0.82 -0.83
CA ARG A 82 14.51 0.49 0.56
C ARG A 82 15.83 1.15 0.97
N SER A 83 16.83 1.18 0.10
CA SER A 83 18.09 1.88 0.37
C SER A 83 17.92 3.39 0.55
N VAL A 84 16.88 4.01 -0.02
CA VAL A 84 16.51 5.40 0.29
C VAL A 84 15.86 5.49 1.67
N TYR A 85 14.95 4.57 2.00
CA TYR A 85 14.29 4.52 3.31
C TYR A 85 15.28 4.35 4.47
N GLU A 86 16.28 3.49 4.28
CA GLU A 86 17.34 3.17 5.26
C GLU A 86 18.25 4.38 5.57
N ARG A 87 18.18 5.48 4.80
CA ARG A 87 18.90 6.73 5.11
C ARG A 87 18.28 7.51 6.27
N TYR A 88 17.00 7.23 6.61
CA TYR A 88 16.23 7.99 7.59
C TYR A 88 15.95 7.21 8.88
N THR A 89 16.09 5.88 8.86
CA THR A 89 15.89 5.00 10.02
C THR A 89 16.52 3.63 9.79
N ASP A 90 16.95 2.97 10.86
CA ASP A 90 17.39 1.57 10.87
C ASP A 90 16.22 0.57 10.98
N GLN A 91 14.99 1.07 11.18
CA GLN A 91 13.76 0.30 11.27
C GLN A 91 12.95 0.43 9.98
N VAL A 92 13.29 -0.42 9.00
CA VAL A 92 12.59 -0.54 7.72
C VAL A 92 12.11 -1.99 7.56
N GLU A 93 10.79 -2.18 7.60
CA GLU A 93 10.15 -3.49 7.48
C GLU A 93 9.37 -3.57 6.17
N PRO A 94 9.77 -4.44 5.22
CA PRO A 94 8.98 -4.69 4.03
C PRO A 94 7.63 -5.33 4.38
N TYR A 95 6.55 -4.77 3.83
CA TYR A 95 5.23 -5.41 3.85
C TYR A 95 4.93 -6.12 2.52
N GLY A 96 5.45 -5.57 1.42
CA GLY A 96 5.34 -6.13 0.08
C GLY A 96 6.55 -5.79 -0.78
N MET A 97 6.42 -5.98 -2.10
CA MET A 97 7.47 -5.59 -3.04
C MET A 97 7.60 -4.06 -3.12
N ASP A 98 6.48 -3.35 -3.04
CA ASP A 98 6.36 -1.91 -3.17
C ASP A 98 6.04 -1.16 -1.88
N GLU A 99 5.78 -1.88 -0.80
CA GLU A 99 5.35 -1.32 0.47
C GLU A 99 6.35 -1.60 1.60
N CYS A 100 6.64 -0.57 2.39
CA CYS A 100 7.49 -0.67 3.58
C CYS A 100 6.93 0.17 4.74
N TRP A 101 7.03 -0.37 5.95
CA TRP A 101 6.88 0.35 7.21
C TRP A 101 8.22 0.95 7.62
N LEU A 102 8.18 2.18 8.10
CA LEU A 102 9.35 2.88 8.63
C LEU A 102 8.98 3.40 10.01
N ASP A 103 9.79 3.08 11.03
CA ASP A 103 9.69 3.75 12.33
C ASP A 103 10.71 4.88 12.39
N ILE A 104 10.20 6.10 12.40
CA ILE A 104 10.99 7.34 12.44
C ILE A 104 10.90 8.03 13.82
N THR A 105 10.43 7.31 14.84
CA THR A 105 10.41 7.79 16.21
C THR A 105 11.82 8.13 16.66
N GLY A 106 12.01 9.33 17.23
CA GLY A 106 13.31 9.77 17.73
C GLY A 106 14.29 10.28 16.67
N THR A 107 13.95 10.28 15.37
CA THR A 107 14.85 10.78 14.31
C THR A 107 14.68 12.28 14.02
N GLY A 108 13.81 12.96 14.79
CA GLY A 108 13.38 14.34 14.52
C GLY A 108 14.50 15.38 14.59
N SER A 109 15.49 15.21 15.47
CA SER A 109 16.64 16.10 15.56
C SER A 109 17.56 16.04 14.33
N LEU A 110 17.55 14.92 13.60
CA LEU A 110 18.38 14.69 12.43
C LEU A 110 17.68 15.10 11.13
N PHE A 111 16.38 14.79 11.02
CA PHE A 111 15.69 14.87 9.73
C PHE A 111 14.46 15.80 9.72
N GLY A 112 14.05 16.33 10.88
CA GLY A 112 12.87 17.17 11.04
C GLY A 112 11.61 16.39 11.42
N SER A 113 10.46 17.03 11.31
CA SER A 113 9.17 16.42 11.64
C SER A 113 8.86 15.20 10.76
N PRO A 114 8.01 14.27 11.23
CA PRO A 114 7.58 13.11 10.44
C PRO A 114 7.04 13.43 9.04
N VAL A 115 6.37 14.58 8.90
CA VAL A 115 5.80 15.05 7.63
C VAL A 115 6.89 15.54 6.69
N GLU A 116 7.89 16.26 7.20
CA GLU A 116 9.06 16.68 6.42
C GLU A 116 9.86 15.47 5.93
N VAL A 117 10.08 14.48 6.79
CA VAL A 117 10.75 13.22 6.43
C VAL A 117 9.98 12.50 5.31
N ALA A 118 8.66 12.38 5.44
CA ALA A 118 7.82 11.75 4.42
C ALA A 118 7.89 12.47 3.06
N ASN A 119 7.87 13.81 3.04
CA ASN A 119 8.01 14.59 1.81
C ASN A 119 9.42 14.43 1.21
N LYS A 120 10.48 14.49 2.03
CA LYS A 120 11.87 14.27 1.58
C LYS A 120 12.03 12.89 0.94
N ILE A 121 11.51 11.83 1.56
CA ILE A 121 11.55 10.48 0.99
C ILE A 121 10.80 10.45 -0.35
N ARG A 122 9.59 11.02 -0.42
CA ARG A 122 8.79 11.06 -1.65
C ARG A 122 9.53 11.75 -2.80
N GLU A 123 10.11 12.90 -2.53
CA GLU A 123 10.88 13.68 -3.50
C GLU A 123 12.17 12.96 -3.91
N THR A 124 12.86 12.33 -2.96
CA THR A 124 14.09 11.55 -3.23
C THR A 124 13.80 10.34 -4.12
N ILE A 125 12.75 9.57 -3.85
CA ILE A 125 12.35 8.43 -4.70
C ILE A 125 12.01 8.91 -6.11
N LYS A 126 11.29 10.03 -6.23
CA LYS A 126 10.94 10.63 -7.52
C LYS A 126 12.15 11.09 -8.31
N PHE A 127 13.10 11.73 -7.64
CA PHE A 127 14.32 12.23 -8.24
C PHE A 127 15.29 11.11 -8.63
N GLU A 128 15.60 10.20 -7.71
CA GLU A 128 16.64 9.17 -7.91
C GLU A 128 16.13 7.98 -8.73
N LEU A 129 14.87 7.57 -8.56
CA LEU A 129 14.33 6.35 -9.18
C LEU A 129 13.33 6.64 -10.30
N GLY A 130 12.88 7.89 -10.46
CA GLY A 130 11.82 8.24 -11.41
C GLY A 130 10.44 7.67 -11.06
N LEU A 131 10.28 7.09 -9.86
CA LEU A 131 9.03 6.51 -9.37
C LEU A 131 8.35 7.46 -8.39
N THR A 132 7.02 7.42 -8.28
CA THR A 132 6.31 8.17 -7.24
C THR A 132 5.85 7.25 -6.14
N ILE A 133 5.78 7.76 -4.92
CA ILE A 133 5.24 7.03 -3.77
C ILE A 133 4.11 7.83 -3.12
N SER A 134 3.23 7.13 -2.43
CA SER A 134 2.28 7.74 -1.50
C SER A 134 2.64 7.30 -0.08
N VAL A 135 2.60 8.22 0.87
CA VAL A 135 3.09 8.00 2.23
C VAL A 135 2.00 8.36 3.24
N GLY A 136 1.63 7.41 4.08
CA GLY A 136 0.85 7.69 5.28
C GLY A 136 1.77 7.83 6.49
N VAL A 137 1.55 8.87 7.26
CA VAL A 137 2.26 9.18 8.51
C VAL A 137 1.24 9.10 9.64
N SER A 138 1.48 8.20 10.59
CA SER A 138 0.58 7.99 11.73
C SER A 138 1.34 7.41 12.93
N PHE A 139 0.62 7.21 14.03
CA PHE A 139 1.13 6.71 15.30
C PHE A 139 1.12 5.18 15.44
N ASN A 140 0.60 4.46 14.43
CA ASN A 140 0.67 3.00 14.33
C ASN A 140 0.69 2.57 12.84
N LYS A 141 1.00 1.30 12.59
CA LYS A 141 1.10 0.76 11.22
C LYS A 141 -0.25 0.84 10.51
N ILE A 142 -1.32 0.39 11.14
CA ILE A 142 -2.66 0.31 10.51
C ILE A 142 -3.07 1.64 9.88
N PHE A 143 -2.96 2.74 10.63
CA PHE A 143 -3.32 4.05 10.11
C PHE A 143 -2.26 4.64 9.18
N ALA A 144 -0.98 4.29 9.33
CA ALA A 144 0.02 4.65 8.32
C ALA A 144 -0.29 4.01 6.95
N LYS A 145 -0.76 2.75 6.89
CA LYS A 145 -1.19 2.12 5.62
C LYS A 145 -2.45 2.75 5.06
N LEU A 146 -3.46 2.93 5.91
CA LEU A 146 -4.69 3.64 5.52
C LEU A 146 -4.36 5.01 4.90
N GLY A 147 -3.49 5.78 5.56
CA GLY A 147 -3.05 7.09 5.07
C GLY A 147 -2.34 7.03 3.70
N SER A 148 -1.52 6.00 3.43
CA SER A 148 -0.89 5.85 2.12
C SER A 148 -1.89 5.54 0.99
N ASP A 149 -3.05 4.98 1.31
CA ASP A 149 -4.09 4.65 0.33
C ASP A 149 -5.11 5.78 0.10
N MET A 150 -5.32 6.67 1.07
CA MET A 150 -6.31 7.75 1.00
C MET A 150 -6.07 8.77 -0.13
N LYS A 151 -4.81 9.04 -0.47
CA LYS A 151 -4.44 10.03 -1.49
C LYS A 151 -3.30 9.50 -2.35
N LYS A 152 -3.63 8.96 -3.52
CA LYS A 152 -2.68 8.52 -4.55
C LYS A 152 -2.96 9.24 -5.88
N PRO A 153 -1.95 9.51 -6.73
CA PRO A 153 -0.49 9.36 -6.54
C PRO A 153 0.18 10.48 -5.75
N ASP A 154 1.47 10.27 -5.48
CA ASP A 154 2.48 11.29 -5.16
C ASP A 154 2.09 12.23 -4.01
N ALA A 155 1.62 11.67 -2.90
CA ALA A 155 1.11 12.46 -1.79
C ALA A 155 1.55 11.94 -0.42
N VAL A 156 1.48 12.84 0.57
CA VAL A 156 1.65 12.52 2.00
C VAL A 156 0.31 12.76 2.70
N THR A 157 -0.15 11.79 3.48
CA THR A 157 -1.34 11.88 4.31
C THR A 157 -0.95 11.70 5.77
N VAL A 158 -1.43 12.58 6.64
CA VAL A 158 -1.13 12.52 8.08
C VAL A 158 -2.40 12.19 8.86
N ILE A 159 -2.31 11.20 9.75
CA ILE A 159 -3.39 10.79 10.65
C ILE A 159 -2.90 10.95 12.10
N PRO A 160 -3.22 12.07 12.77
CA PRO A 160 -2.79 12.31 14.15
C PRO A 160 -3.53 11.44 15.17
N LYS A 161 -2.86 11.09 16.27
CA LYS A 161 -3.42 10.26 17.36
C LYS A 161 -4.63 10.89 18.03
N ASP A 162 -4.65 12.21 18.17
CA ASP A 162 -5.70 12.86 18.95
C ASP A 162 -6.99 13.07 18.13
N THR A 163 -6.87 13.15 16.81
CA THR A 163 -7.97 13.53 15.90
C THR A 163 -8.36 12.44 14.91
N PHE A 164 -7.75 11.24 14.94
CA PHE A 164 -8.05 10.21 13.95
C PHE A 164 -9.54 9.86 13.90
N ARG A 165 -10.23 9.79 15.05
CA ARG A 165 -11.65 9.42 15.10
C ARG A 165 -12.54 10.32 14.24
N GLU A 166 -12.25 11.62 14.20
CA GLU A 166 -13.05 12.61 13.47
C GLU A 166 -13.10 12.38 11.95
N LYS A 167 -12.01 11.80 11.42
CA LYS A 167 -11.81 11.55 9.99
C LYS A 167 -11.99 10.07 9.65
N ILE A 168 -11.34 9.20 10.41
CA ILE A 168 -11.20 7.77 10.10
C ILE A 168 -12.50 7.00 10.37
N TRP A 169 -13.24 7.32 11.43
CA TRP A 169 -14.46 6.57 11.76
C TRP A 169 -15.59 6.72 10.73
N LYS A 170 -15.54 7.75 9.89
CA LYS A 170 -16.50 7.98 8.80
C LYS A 170 -16.19 7.15 7.55
N LEU A 171 -14.98 6.59 7.45
CA LEU A 171 -14.57 5.81 6.30
C LEU A 171 -15.23 4.42 6.31
N PRO A 172 -15.43 3.81 5.12
CA PRO A 172 -15.86 2.43 4.99
C PRO A 172 -14.98 1.47 5.81
N SER A 173 -15.59 0.45 6.43
CA SER A 173 -14.83 -0.59 7.15
C SER A 173 -13.85 -1.32 6.22
N ALA A 174 -14.19 -1.45 4.94
CA ALA A 174 -13.36 -2.05 3.89
C ALA A 174 -12.02 -1.33 3.64
N ASP A 175 -11.88 -0.07 4.05
CA ASP A 175 -10.62 0.67 3.91
C ASP A 175 -9.60 0.27 4.98
N LEU A 176 -10.06 -0.36 6.08
CA LEU A 176 -9.19 -0.78 7.17
C LEU A 176 -8.37 -2.03 6.78
N LEU A 177 -7.07 -2.00 7.08
CA LEU A 177 -6.19 -3.14 6.86
C LEU A 177 -6.74 -4.40 7.56
N GLY A 178 -6.86 -5.49 6.80
CA GLY A 178 -7.43 -6.76 7.28
C GLY A 178 -8.91 -6.97 6.91
N VAL A 179 -9.60 -5.95 6.41
CA VAL A 179 -10.98 -6.09 5.90
C VAL A 179 -10.98 -6.40 4.41
N GLY A 180 -10.76 -7.69 4.09
CA GLY A 180 -10.92 -8.19 2.72
C GLY A 180 -12.39 -8.39 2.32
N ARG A 181 -12.63 -8.77 1.05
CA ARG A 181 -13.97 -8.98 0.48
C ARG A 181 -14.88 -9.90 1.32
N ALA A 182 -14.35 -10.98 1.88
CA ALA A 182 -15.12 -11.90 2.71
C ALA A 182 -15.51 -11.25 4.04
N THR A 183 -14.54 -10.66 4.75
CA THR A 183 -14.75 -9.93 6.00
C THR A 183 -15.77 -8.81 5.83
N GLN A 184 -15.65 -8.03 4.75
CA GLN A 184 -16.59 -6.95 4.43
C GLN A 184 -18.02 -7.46 4.29
N ARG A 185 -18.24 -8.57 3.55
CA ARG A 185 -19.58 -9.17 3.42
C ARG A 185 -20.14 -9.60 4.77
N THR A 186 -19.31 -10.19 5.64
CA THR A 186 -19.75 -10.56 6.99
C THR A 186 -20.16 -9.33 7.78
N LEU A 187 -19.33 -8.28 7.83
CA LEU A 187 -19.63 -7.02 8.52
C LEU A 187 -20.91 -6.33 7.97
N ASP A 188 -21.06 -6.29 6.64
CA ASP A 188 -22.22 -5.69 5.96
C ASP A 188 -23.52 -6.42 6.33
N SER A 189 -23.47 -7.75 6.51
CA SER A 189 -24.64 -8.55 6.92
C SER A 189 -25.17 -8.19 8.32
N TYR A 190 -24.32 -7.59 9.16
CA TYR A 190 -24.67 -7.05 10.49
C TYR A 190 -24.78 -5.52 10.50
N GLY A 191 -24.75 -4.85 9.34
CA GLY A 191 -24.86 -3.39 9.24
C GLY A 191 -23.59 -2.62 9.63
N ILE A 192 -22.46 -3.29 9.84
CA ILE A 192 -21.19 -2.69 10.27
C ILE A 192 -20.41 -2.18 9.04
N ARG A 193 -20.81 -1.01 8.54
CA ARG A 193 -20.31 -0.46 7.25
C ARG A 193 -19.15 0.53 7.36
N THR A 194 -18.92 1.10 8.54
CA THR A 194 -17.87 2.11 8.75
C THR A 194 -16.85 1.65 9.78
N ILE A 195 -15.66 2.23 9.75
CA ILE A 195 -14.63 1.98 10.77
C ILE A 195 -15.15 2.38 12.16
N GLY A 196 -15.94 3.45 12.26
CA GLY A 196 -16.57 3.86 13.52
C GLY A 196 -17.57 2.85 14.05
N ALA A 197 -18.42 2.28 13.19
CA ALA A 197 -19.35 1.23 13.57
C ALA A 197 -18.59 -0.02 14.06
N LEU A 198 -17.52 -0.41 13.37
CA LEU A 198 -16.66 -1.51 13.77
C LEU A 198 -16.00 -1.25 15.14
N ALA A 199 -15.51 -0.03 15.37
CA ALA A 199 -14.89 0.37 16.63
C ALA A 199 -15.87 0.35 17.83
N GLN A 200 -17.15 0.62 17.58
CA GLN A 200 -18.20 0.72 18.60
C GLN A 200 -18.96 -0.60 18.83
N THR A 201 -18.72 -1.61 18.00
CA THR A 201 -19.33 -2.94 18.16
C THR A 201 -18.70 -3.68 19.34
N ASP A 202 -19.51 -4.47 20.05
CA ASP A 202 -19.02 -5.35 21.12
C ASP A 202 -17.91 -6.28 20.59
N PRO A 203 -16.69 -6.25 21.17
CA PRO A 203 -15.59 -7.10 20.74
C PRO A 203 -15.87 -8.60 20.89
N GLU A 204 -16.71 -9.03 21.84
CA GLU A 204 -17.08 -10.44 21.98
C GLU A 204 -18.07 -10.88 20.89
N PHE A 205 -18.97 -9.99 20.47
CA PHE A 205 -19.76 -10.22 19.26
C PHE A 205 -18.87 -10.35 18.03
N LEU A 206 -17.92 -9.42 17.82
CA LEU A 206 -16.97 -9.50 16.69
C LEU A 206 -16.14 -10.78 16.72
N ARG A 207 -15.74 -11.24 17.92
CA ARG A 207 -15.09 -12.53 18.10
C ARG A 207 -15.99 -13.69 17.67
N SER A 208 -17.29 -13.66 17.99
CA SER A 208 -18.21 -14.73 17.60
C SER A 208 -18.40 -14.86 16.09
N VAL A 209 -18.30 -13.76 15.33
CA VAL A 209 -18.54 -13.76 13.87
C VAL A 209 -17.28 -13.81 13.01
N LEU A 210 -16.14 -13.35 13.53
CA LEU A 210 -14.87 -13.24 12.79
C LEU A 210 -13.68 -13.83 13.58
N GLU A 211 -13.94 -14.52 14.68
CA GLU A 211 -12.93 -15.12 15.56
C GLU A 211 -11.86 -14.11 16.01
N LYS A 212 -10.60 -14.53 16.05
CA LYS A 212 -9.46 -13.68 16.37
C LYS A 212 -9.34 -12.45 15.46
N ASN A 213 -9.81 -12.53 14.23
CA ASN A 213 -9.76 -11.39 13.30
C ASN A 213 -10.73 -10.29 13.72
N GLY A 214 -11.90 -10.65 14.27
CA GLY A 214 -12.85 -9.67 14.79
C GLY A 214 -12.25 -8.80 15.90
N VAL A 215 -11.53 -9.44 16.83
CA VAL A 215 -10.83 -8.75 17.92
C VAL A 215 -9.67 -7.89 17.39
N ALA A 216 -8.91 -8.38 16.43
CA ALA A 216 -7.84 -7.60 15.81
C ALA A 216 -8.39 -6.34 15.09
N LEU A 217 -9.45 -6.50 14.31
CA LEU A 217 -10.11 -5.42 13.58
C LEU A 217 -10.73 -4.38 14.52
N TRP A 218 -11.31 -4.82 15.64
CA TRP A 218 -11.79 -3.92 16.69
C TRP A 218 -10.64 -3.08 17.27
N ASN A 219 -9.50 -3.69 17.57
CA ASN A 219 -8.32 -2.96 18.05
C ASN A 219 -7.80 -1.98 17.00
N TYR A 220 -7.74 -2.40 15.73
CA TYR A 220 -7.32 -1.56 14.61
C TYR A 220 -8.23 -0.34 14.43
N ALA A 221 -9.54 -0.53 14.46
CA ALA A 221 -10.53 0.55 14.33
C ALA A 221 -10.46 1.55 15.49
N ASN A 222 -10.03 1.10 16.67
CA ASN A 222 -9.81 1.93 17.85
C ASN A 222 -8.39 2.51 17.97
N GLY A 223 -7.49 2.23 17.02
CA GLY A 223 -6.12 2.73 17.02
C GLY A 223 -5.18 2.05 18.02
N ASN A 224 -5.56 0.86 18.50
CA ASN A 224 -4.86 0.10 19.55
C ASN A 224 -3.84 -0.91 18.99
N ASP A 225 -3.40 -0.76 17.74
CA ASP A 225 -2.29 -1.55 17.21
C ASP A 225 -0.97 -1.17 17.91
N LEU A 226 -0.31 -2.17 18.49
CA LEU A 226 0.96 -2.05 19.19
C LEU A 226 2.11 -2.76 18.47
N SER A 227 1.88 -3.25 17.25
CA SER A 227 2.91 -3.94 16.48
C SER A 227 4.08 -3.00 16.14
N LEU A 228 5.30 -3.41 16.49
CA LEU A 228 6.50 -2.63 16.23
C LEU A 228 6.99 -2.85 14.80
N VAL A 229 7.65 -1.83 14.23
CA VAL A 229 8.43 -2.01 13.00
C VAL A 229 9.65 -2.86 13.33
N ALA A 230 9.80 -3.99 12.64
CA ALA A 230 10.90 -4.90 12.87
C ALA A 230 12.24 -4.22 12.59
N LYS A 231 13.18 -4.36 13.52
CA LYS A 231 14.58 -4.03 13.28
C LYS A 231 15.15 -5.02 12.27
N LYS A 232 16.03 -4.55 11.41
CA LYS A 232 16.81 -5.40 10.52
C LYS A 232 17.70 -6.30 11.40
N THR A 233 17.27 -7.52 11.69
CA THR A 233 18.11 -8.48 12.38
C THR A 233 19.31 -8.72 11.48
N SER A 234 20.52 -8.49 11.99
CA SER A 234 21.74 -8.94 11.32
C SER A 234 21.65 -10.46 11.21
N TYR A 235 21.24 -10.97 10.04
CA TYR A 235 21.38 -12.38 9.77
C TYR A 235 22.88 -12.69 9.82
N ARG A 236 23.30 -13.42 10.86
CA ARG A 236 24.54 -14.20 10.78
C ARG A 236 24.41 -15.03 9.51
N LEU A 237 25.32 -14.79 8.56
CA LEU A 237 25.58 -15.69 7.45
C LEU A 237 25.91 -17.07 8.03
N SER A 238 24.91 -17.92 8.20
CA SER A 238 25.15 -19.36 8.25
C SER A 238 25.47 -19.79 6.83
N ARG A 239 26.77 -19.91 6.56
CA ARG A 239 27.30 -20.68 5.42
C ARG A 239 26.68 -22.08 5.42
N ALA A 240 26.16 -22.51 4.28
CA ALA A 240 26.22 -23.87 3.77
C ALA A 240 26.04 -23.81 2.25
#